data_AF-A0A1Y4D670-F1
#
_entry.id   AF-A0A1Y4D670-F1
#
_cell.length_a   1.000
_cell.length_b   1.000
_cell.length_c   1.000
_cell.angle_alpha   90.00
_cell.angle_beta   90.00
_cell.angle_gamma   90.00
#
_symmetry.space_group_name_H-M   'P 1'
#
loop_
_entity.id
_entity.type
_entity.pdbx_description
1 polymer ?
#
loop_
_entity_poly.entity_id
_entity_poly.type
_entity_poly.pdbx_seq_one_letter_code
_entity_poly.pdbx_strand_id
1 'polypeptide(L)'
;MSFNDFLPHPLWIFAVKNCIYPVLGSVHSLPPKPSPIAPKALWDWRKTYLARLTVKQQVQSMYTENVFTREQSNAEMLSMLDELRALVDRQSAGSSGVIATSVPTLNTVRLNRTTGTDHCLERPLVSIVLQGSKHISCGIRETSRELHLTEGNSLLVAVDMPTSSTIIVDSNKPFLAIFVYLDKSTLLDLTLKMNSTKQIQLPAMERENIGGAAVDMVDADVLSCMLRLARLWDKPEQIAVRAPIILHELHYVVLAGRYGHLLQKLYRRDSQNSSVVQAIALLKQDLASPLRVNDLARQVNMSVSSLHRHFKQLTGYSPLQYRKQLRLLEARRLMFSENEQAASAAMIVGYESVTQFNREYKRMFGEPPHRDIRRLQAI
;
A
#
# COMPACT_ATOMS: atom_id res chain seq x y z
N MET A 1 -33.77 -22.78 -9.34
CA MET A 1 -34.42 -22.82 -8.01
C MET A 1 -33.48 -22.17 -7.00
N SER A 2 -34.07 -21.47 -6.04
CA SER A 2 -33.52 -20.39 -5.19
C SER A 2 -32.33 -20.78 -4.29
N PHE A 3 -31.40 -19.83 -4.07
CA PHE A 3 -30.17 -19.94 -3.27
C PHE A 3 -30.39 -19.70 -1.76
N ASN A 4 -31.62 -19.88 -1.25
CA ASN A 4 -32.01 -19.52 0.12
C ASN A 4 -32.11 -20.71 1.11
N ASP A 5 -31.75 -21.94 0.72
CA ASP A 5 -31.92 -23.13 1.57
C ASP A 5 -30.67 -23.57 2.35
N PHE A 6 -29.58 -22.77 2.35
CA PHE A 6 -28.39 -23.02 3.16
C PHE A 6 -28.25 -22.01 4.31
N LEU A 7 -29.18 -22.05 5.27
CA LEU A 7 -28.93 -21.59 6.63
C LEU A 7 -28.82 -22.82 7.55
N PRO A 8 -27.71 -23.00 8.29
CA PRO A 8 -27.53 -24.18 9.11
C PRO A 8 -28.49 -24.18 10.29
N HIS A 9 -29.21 -25.29 10.44
CA HIS A 9 -30.08 -25.62 11.57
C HIS A 9 -29.35 -25.40 12.92
N PRO A 10 -30.01 -24.91 13.99
CA PRO A 10 -29.37 -24.54 15.26
C PRO A 10 -28.60 -25.68 15.99
N LEU A 11 -28.74 -26.92 15.53
CA LEU A 11 -27.94 -28.07 15.97
C LEU A 11 -26.48 -28.03 15.47
N TRP A 12 -26.19 -27.31 14.38
CA TRP A 12 -24.85 -27.18 13.81
C TRP A 12 -23.96 -26.26 14.67
N ILE A 13 -24.51 -25.17 15.21
CA ILE A 13 -23.81 -24.25 16.12
C ILE A 13 -23.50 -24.95 17.47
N PHE A 14 -24.38 -25.85 17.92
CA PHE A 14 -24.17 -26.61 19.16
C PHE A 14 -23.06 -27.65 19.05
N ALA A 15 -22.87 -28.26 17.87
CA ALA A 15 -21.80 -29.23 17.61
C ALA A 15 -20.41 -28.57 17.51
N VAL A 16 -20.31 -27.39 16.89
CA VAL A 16 -19.04 -26.66 16.77
C VAL A 16 -18.56 -26.12 18.13
N LYS A 17 -19.47 -25.64 18.98
CA LYS A 17 -19.11 -25.13 20.33
C LYS A 17 -18.67 -26.22 21.32
N ASN A 18 -19.14 -27.46 21.19
CA ASN A 18 -18.85 -28.54 22.14
C ASN A 18 -17.75 -29.52 21.69
N CYS A 19 -17.24 -29.42 20.46
CA CYS A 19 -16.21 -30.35 19.94
C CYS A 19 -14.81 -29.74 19.77
N ILE A 20 -14.61 -28.42 19.96
CA ILE A 20 -13.32 -27.75 19.73
C ILE A 20 -12.58 -27.33 21.01
N TYR A 21 -13.21 -27.41 22.19
CA TYR A 21 -12.55 -27.22 23.50
C TYR A 21 -12.90 -28.42 24.41
N PRO A 22 -12.19 -29.56 24.32
CA PRO A 22 -10.89 -29.68 24.98
C PRO A 22 -9.90 -30.58 24.20
N VAL A 23 -8.91 -29.98 23.55
CA VAL A 23 -7.62 -30.63 23.29
C VAL A 23 -6.64 -29.97 24.23
N LEU A 24 -6.47 -30.58 25.42
CA LEU A 24 -5.36 -30.47 26.38
C LEU A 24 -5.87 -30.98 27.74
N GLY A 25 -5.65 -32.26 28.04
CA GLY A 25 -6.04 -32.87 29.31
C GLY A 25 -5.88 -34.39 29.28
N SER A 26 -4.72 -34.87 29.70
CA SER A 26 -4.41 -36.27 29.98
C SER A 26 -5.14 -36.75 31.24
N VAL A 27 -6.00 -37.78 31.16
CA VAL A 27 -6.31 -38.65 32.32
C VAL A 27 -6.64 -40.07 31.84
N HIS A 28 -5.85 -41.03 32.32
CA HIS A 28 -6.13 -42.46 32.35
C HIS A 28 -7.42 -42.76 33.12
N SER A 29 -8.40 -43.43 32.49
CA SER A 29 -9.32 -44.34 33.18
C SER A 29 -10.15 -45.15 32.17
N LEU A 30 -10.09 -46.47 32.31
CA LEU A 30 -11.00 -47.42 31.65
C LEU A 30 -12.43 -47.22 32.20
N PRO A 31 -13.48 -47.28 31.37
CA PRO A 31 -14.86 -47.28 31.88
C PRO A 31 -15.20 -48.61 32.58
N PRO A 32 -16.13 -48.62 33.56
CA PRO A 32 -16.52 -49.85 34.26
C PRO A 32 -17.34 -50.77 33.33
N LYS A 33 -17.33 -52.08 33.64
CA LYS A 33 -18.01 -53.17 32.91
C LYS A 33 -19.46 -52.80 32.52
N PRO A 34 -19.92 -53.12 31.29
CA PRO A 34 -21.29 -52.86 30.89
C PRO A 34 -22.28 -53.82 31.59
N SER A 35 -23.29 -53.24 32.24
CA SER A 35 -24.60 -53.86 32.50
C SER A 35 -25.28 -54.22 31.16
N PRO A 36 -26.22 -55.19 31.07
CA PRO A 36 -26.74 -55.64 29.78
C PRO A 36 -27.61 -54.54 29.15
N ILE A 37 -26.98 -53.75 28.29
CA ILE A 37 -27.64 -52.71 27.52
C ILE A 37 -28.42 -53.38 26.38
N ALA A 38 -29.71 -53.06 26.30
CA ALA A 38 -30.62 -53.55 25.26
C ALA A 38 -30.05 -53.31 23.84
N PRO A 39 -30.31 -54.21 22.86
CA PRO A 39 -29.70 -54.19 21.52
C PRO A 39 -29.79 -52.85 20.78
N LYS A 40 -30.82 -52.06 21.06
CA LYS A 40 -31.09 -50.76 20.41
C LYS A 40 -30.07 -49.68 20.80
N ALA A 41 -29.62 -49.64 22.05
CA ALA A 41 -28.68 -48.62 22.52
C ALA A 41 -27.23 -48.87 22.04
N LEU A 42 -26.85 -50.12 21.78
CA LEU A 42 -25.59 -50.47 21.09
C LEU A 42 -25.59 -50.01 19.62
N TRP A 43 -26.73 -50.12 18.93
CA TRP A 43 -26.90 -49.63 17.56
C TRP A 43 -26.84 -48.10 17.46
N ASP A 44 -27.50 -47.39 18.38
CA ASP A 44 -27.50 -45.92 18.41
C ASP A 44 -26.14 -45.34 18.82
N TRP A 45 -25.43 -45.99 19.75
CA TRP A 45 -24.05 -45.61 20.10
C TRP A 45 -23.09 -45.79 18.92
N ARG A 46 -23.18 -46.91 18.19
CA ARG A 46 -22.33 -47.21 17.04
C ARG A 46 -22.58 -46.25 15.87
N LYS A 47 -23.84 -45.87 15.60
CA LYS A 47 -24.18 -44.83 14.62
C LYS A 47 -23.63 -43.46 15.01
N THR A 48 -23.76 -43.07 16.28
CA THR A 48 -23.26 -41.79 16.78
C THR A 48 -21.73 -41.72 16.75
N TYR A 49 -21.04 -42.82 17.08
CA TYR A 49 -19.58 -42.93 17.02
C TYR A 49 -19.05 -42.87 15.58
N LEU A 50 -19.67 -43.61 14.66
CA LEU A 50 -19.31 -43.57 13.23
C LEU A 50 -19.57 -42.18 12.63
N ALA A 51 -20.68 -41.52 12.96
CA ALA A 51 -20.95 -40.15 12.52
C ALA A 51 -19.89 -39.15 13.05
N ARG A 52 -19.43 -39.30 14.29
CA ARG A 52 -18.34 -38.48 14.86
C ARG A 52 -16.99 -38.72 14.16
N LEU A 53 -16.69 -39.97 13.80
CA LEU A 53 -15.49 -40.32 13.02
C LEU A 53 -15.55 -39.72 11.60
N THR A 54 -16.69 -39.79 10.94
CA THR A 54 -16.89 -39.20 9.61
C THR A 54 -16.76 -37.68 9.63
N VAL A 55 -17.34 -37.00 10.62
CA VAL A 55 -17.17 -35.54 10.78
C VAL A 55 -15.71 -35.20 11.09
N LYS A 56 -15.02 -35.98 11.95
CA LYS A 56 -13.60 -35.76 12.25
C LYS A 56 -12.72 -35.96 11.02
N GLN A 57 -12.99 -36.97 10.19
CA GLN A 57 -12.28 -37.21 8.93
C GLN A 57 -12.58 -36.14 7.89
N GLN A 58 -13.83 -35.69 7.75
CA GLN A 58 -14.21 -34.60 6.84
C GLN A 58 -13.57 -33.27 7.25
N VAL A 59 -13.55 -32.96 8.55
CA VAL A 59 -12.88 -31.78 9.10
C VAL A 59 -11.37 -31.88 8.87
N GLN A 60 -10.74 -33.03 9.15
CA GLN A 60 -9.32 -33.27 8.87
C GLN A 60 -9.01 -33.12 7.37
N SER A 61 -9.83 -33.68 6.47
CA SER A 61 -9.69 -33.57 5.02
C SER A 61 -9.83 -32.12 4.56
N MET A 62 -10.81 -31.38 5.08
CA MET A 62 -10.98 -29.94 4.81
C MET A 62 -9.80 -29.13 5.32
N TYR A 63 -9.24 -29.46 6.48
CA TYR A 63 -8.04 -28.81 6.99
C TYR A 63 -6.82 -29.13 6.12
N THR A 64 -6.63 -30.38 5.70
CA THR A 64 -5.51 -30.79 4.84
C THR A 64 -5.62 -30.21 3.42
N GLU A 65 -6.81 -30.18 2.82
CA GLU A 65 -7.06 -29.52 1.52
C GLU A 65 -6.86 -28.02 1.59
N ASN A 66 -7.32 -27.35 2.66
CA ASN A 66 -7.09 -25.92 2.87
C ASN A 66 -5.62 -25.58 3.15
N VAL A 67 -4.86 -26.46 3.80
CA VAL A 67 -3.42 -26.28 4.03
C VAL A 67 -2.66 -26.49 2.73
N PHE A 68 -2.94 -27.56 1.97
CA PHE A 68 -2.29 -27.85 0.70
C PHE A 68 -2.53 -26.76 -0.36
N THR A 69 -3.76 -26.26 -0.49
CA THR A 69 -4.10 -25.13 -1.39
C THR A 69 -3.44 -23.82 -0.96
N ARG A 70 -3.29 -23.56 0.34
CA ARG A 70 -2.55 -22.38 0.85
C ARG A 70 -1.04 -22.49 0.63
N GLU A 71 -0.46 -23.66 0.85
CA GLU A 71 0.97 -23.90 0.60
C GLU A 71 1.30 -23.78 -0.90
N GLN A 72 0.46 -24.33 -1.77
CA GLN A 72 0.61 -24.22 -3.21
C GLN A 72 0.46 -22.76 -3.69
N SER A 73 -0.55 -22.03 -3.19
CA SER A 73 -0.74 -20.61 -3.49
C SER A 73 0.43 -19.73 -3.01
N ASN A 74 1.01 -20.05 -1.85
CA ASN A 74 2.21 -19.35 -1.35
C ASN A 74 3.45 -19.64 -2.19
N ALA A 75 3.63 -20.87 -2.66
CA ALA A 75 4.75 -21.24 -3.52
C ALA A 75 4.68 -20.53 -4.89
N GLU A 76 3.48 -20.42 -5.47
CA GLU A 76 3.24 -19.67 -6.71
C GLU A 76 3.56 -18.18 -6.55
N MET A 77 3.10 -17.57 -5.45
CA MET A 77 3.41 -16.17 -5.12
C MET A 77 4.93 -15.92 -4.97
N LEU A 78 5.63 -16.80 -4.26
CA LEU A 78 7.09 -16.72 -4.11
C LEU A 78 7.80 -16.84 -5.45
N SER A 79 7.39 -17.79 -6.30
CA SER A 79 7.94 -17.95 -7.64
C SER A 79 7.73 -16.70 -8.51
N MET A 80 6.56 -16.06 -8.42
CA MET A 80 6.28 -14.81 -9.14
C MET A 80 7.14 -13.64 -8.63
N LEU A 81 7.33 -13.54 -7.31
CA LEU A 81 8.22 -12.53 -6.71
C LEU A 81 9.67 -12.73 -7.14
N ASP A 82 10.15 -13.97 -7.16
CA ASP A 82 11.51 -14.31 -7.59
C ASP A 82 11.74 -13.97 -9.07
N GLU A 83 10.78 -14.31 -9.94
CA GLU A 83 10.86 -13.95 -11.35
C GLU A 83 10.85 -12.43 -11.55
N LEU A 84 9.95 -11.72 -10.86
CA LEU A 84 9.86 -10.26 -10.93
C LEU A 84 11.16 -9.61 -10.44
N ARG A 85 11.74 -10.11 -9.34
CA ARG A 85 13.04 -9.66 -8.83
C ARG A 85 14.13 -9.86 -9.87
N ALA A 86 14.22 -11.03 -10.50
CA ALA A 86 15.23 -11.31 -11.52
C ALA A 86 15.09 -10.40 -12.75
N LEU A 87 13.86 -10.15 -13.21
CA LEU A 87 13.59 -9.22 -14.31
C LEU A 87 14.02 -7.79 -13.96
N VAL A 88 13.67 -7.32 -12.76
CA VAL A 88 14.01 -5.96 -12.29
C VAL A 88 15.51 -5.81 -12.09
N ASP A 89 16.18 -6.81 -11.53
CA ASP A 89 17.63 -6.79 -11.34
C ASP A 89 18.37 -6.72 -12.68
N ARG A 90 17.94 -7.52 -13.66
CA ARG A 90 18.48 -7.51 -15.02
C ARG A 90 18.24 -6.16 -15.71
N GLN A 91 17.02 -5.64 -15.64
CA GLN A 91 16.62 -4.40 -16.31
C GLN A 91 17.32 -3.16 -15.72
N SER A 92 17.60 -3.18 -14.42
CA SER A 92 18.24 -2.07 -13.70
C SER A 92 19.77 -2.21 -13.61
N ALA A 93 20.35 -3.27 -14.16
CA ALA A 93 21.78 -3.54 -14.10
C ALA A 93 22.61 -2.35 -14.61
N GLY A 94 23.63 -1.96 -13.84
CA GLY A 94 24.51 -0.84 -14.18
C GLY A 94 23.93 0.55 -13.91
N SER A 95 22.67 0.66 -13.46
CA SER A 95 22.04 1.93 -13.07
C SER A 95 21.83 2.00 -11.55
N SER A 96 21.61 3.22 -11.02
CA SER A 96 21.27 3.46 -9.62
C SER A 96 20.26 4.61 -9.53
N GLY A 97 19.35 4.55 -8.57
CA GLY A 97 18.24 5.48 -8.40
C GLY A 97 16.91 4.96 -8.95
N VAL A 98 16.02 5.89 -9.24
CA VAL A 98 14.74 5.62 -9.91
C VAL A 98 14.97 5.55 -11.41
N ILE A 99 14.57 4.45 -12.02
CA ILE A 99 14.85 4.12 -13.42
C ILE A 99 13.50 3.98 -14.14
N ALA A 100 13.26 4.86 -15.11
CA ALA A 100 12.13 4.76 -16.00
C ALA A 100 12.28 3.56 -16.93
N THR A 101 11.17 2.91 -17.25
CA THR A 101 11.16 1.73 -18.13
C THR A 101 10.54 2.06 -19.49
N SER A 102 10.65 1.14 -20.45
CA SER A 102 9.96 1.26 -21.75
C SER A 102 8.43 1.18 -21.63
N VAL A 103 7.90 0.72 -20.49
CA VAL A 103 6.48 0.69 -20.19
C VAL A 103 6.11 2.02 -19.49
N PRO A 104 5.20 2.84 -20.06
CA PRO A 104 4.79 4.10 -19.45
C PRO A 104 4.31 3.92 -18.01
N THR A 105 4.66 4.86 -17.12
CA THR A 105 4.32 4.89 -15.68
C THR A 105 4.94 3.79 -14.80
N LEU A 106 5.46 2.71 -15.38
CA LEU A 106 6.20 1.67 -14.68
C LEU A 106 7.67 2.09 -14.50
N ASN A 107 8.12 2.03 -13.26
CA ASN A 107 9.47 2.41 -12.87
C ASN A 107 10.07 1.34 -11.95
N THR A 108 11.39 1.21 -11.99
CA THR A 108 12.15 0.38 -11.07
C THR A 108 13.05 1.25 -10.20
N VAL A 109 13.40 0.77 -9.02
CA VAL A 109 14.38 1.42 -8.14
C VAL A 109 15.50 0.43 -7.88
N ARG A 110 16.74 0.86 -8.11
CA ARG A 110 17.94 0.12 -7.72
C ARG A 110 18.84 1.02 -6.92
N LEU A 111 19.24 0.58 -5.72
CA LEU A 111 20.23 1.31 -4.92
C LEU A 111 21.27 0.34 -4.40
N ASN A 112 22.54 0.66 -4.68
CA ASN A 112 23.67 -0.19 -4.31
C ASN A 112 24.27 0.20 -2.94
N ARG A 113 23.74 1.23 -2.29
CA ARG A 113 24.25 1.78 -1.03
C ARG A 113 23.08 2.26 -0.19
N THR A 114 23.20 2.09 1.13
CA THR A 114 22.27 2.69 2.09
C THR A 114 22.19 4.18 1.86
N THR A 115 20.97 4.69 1.71
CA THR A 115 20.76 6.13 1.50
C THR A 115 20.72 6.85 2.83
N GLY A 116 21.13 8.12 2.83
CA GLY A 116 20.64 9.03 3.87
C GLY A 116 19.13 9.22 3.75
N THR A 117 18.55 9.99 4.67
CA THR A 117 17.15 10.41 4.56
C THR A 117 16.98 11.27 3.30
N ASP A 118 16.22 10.78 2.34
CA ASP A 118 15.80 11.56 1.19
C ASP A 118 14.38 12.07 1.37
N HIS A 119 14.13 13.28 0.91
CA HIS A 119 12.84 13.95 1.01
C HIS A 119 12.27 14.14 -0.39
N CYS A 120 11.08 13.61 -0.63
CA CYS A 120 10.42 13.67 -1.92
C CYS A 120 8.91 13.90 -1.76
N LEU A 121 8.26 14.26 -2.86
CA LEU A 121 6.81 14.24 -3.00
C LEU A 121 6.42 12.92 -3.66
N GLU A 122 6.00 11.94 -2.87
CA GLU A 122 5.48 10.68 -3.40
C GLU A 122 4.13 10.97 -4.09
N ARG A 123 4.10 10.81 -5.40
CA ARG A 123 2.85 10.90 -6.18
C ARG A 123 2.05 9.61 -5.98
N PRO A 124 0.73 9.61 -6.28
CA PRO A 124 -0.07 8.39 -6.18
C PRO A 124 0.57 7.23 -6.94
N LEU A 125 0.85 6.13 -6.23
CA LEU A 125 1.54 4.96 -6.76
C LEU A 125 1.20 3.70 -5.98
N VAL A 126 1.40 2.56 -6.62
CA VAL A 126 1.53 1.26 -5.96
C VAL A 126 2.94 0.72 -6.21
N SER A 127 3.62 0.25 -5.16
CA SER A 127 4.97 -0.32 -5.27
C SER A 127 5.07 -1.68 -4.60
N ILE A 128 6.09 -2.46 -4.99
CA ILE A 128 6.50 -3.71 -4.35
C ILE A 128 8.00 -3.61 -4.03
N VAL A 129 8.38 -3.91 -2.78
CA VAL A 129 9.79 -4.11 -2.41
C VAL A 129 10.17 -5.55 -2.73
N LEU A 130 11.15 -5.71 -3.62
CA LEU A 130 11.61 -7.01 -4.12
C LEU A 130 12.89 -7.47 -3.41
N GLN A 131 13.68 -6.54 -2.87
CA GLN A 131 14.90 -6.85 -2.12
C GLN A 131 15.29 -5.67 -1.22
N GLY A 132 15.71 -5.95 0.01
CA GLY A 132 16.14 -4.95 0.99
C GLY A 132 14.99 -4.38 1.83
N SER A 133 15.23 -3.24 2.49
CA SER A 133 14.21 -2.57 3.30
C SER A 133 14.17 -1.05 3.08
N LYS A 134 12.95 -0.50 3.15
CA LYS A 134 12.67 0.93 3.03
C LYS A 134 11.89 1.37 4.27
N HIS A 135 12.38 2.41 4.92
CA HIS A 135 11.67 3.13 5.97
C HIS A 135 11.10 4.42 5.38
N ILE A 136 9.83 4.70 5.61
CA ILE A 136 9.16 5.92 5.16
C ILE A 136 8.61 6.61 6.39
N SER A 137 8.86 7.91 6.52
CA SER A 137 8.22 8.75 7.52
C SER A 137 7.44 9.87 6.84
N CYS A 138 6.27 10.16 7.41
CA CYS A 138 5.37 11.20 6.92
C CYS A 138 4.82 12.01 8.08
N GLY A 139 4.69 13.32 7.86
CA GLY A 139 4.20 14.28 8.84
C GLY A 139 5.32 15.02 9.58
N ILE A 140 4.92 15.83 10.57
CA ILE A 140 5.81 16.53 11.51
C ILE A 140 5.89 15.77 12.82
N ARG A 141 6.92 16.00 13.65
CA ARG A 141 7.15 15.33 14.95
C ARG A 141 5.90 14.81 15.69
N GLU A 142 4.89 15.64 15.97
CA GLU A 142 3.70 15.22 16.74
C GLU A 142 2.72 14.34 15.95
N THR A 143 2.79 14.38 14.63
CA THR A 143 2.02 13.52 13.70
C THR A 143 2.89 12.66 12.81
N SER A 144 4.16 12.49 13.20
CA SER A 144 5.09 11.66 12.48
C SER A 144 4.61 10.24 12.60
N ARG A 145 4.52 9.59 11.45
CA ARG A 145 4.14 8.21 11.34
C ARG A 145 5.18 7.54 10.46
N GLU A 146 5.54 6.32 10.82
CA GLU A 146 6.58 5.55 10.16
C GLU A 146 5.96 4.30 9.54
N LEU A 147 6.42 3.96 8.35
CA LEU A 147 6.09 2.72 7.63
C LEU A 147 7.40 2.00 7.36
N HIS A 148 7.42 0.71 7.67
CA HIS A 148 8.53 -0.15 7.37
C HIS A 148 8.13 -1.13 6.27
N LEU A 149 8.95 -1.20 5.23
CA LEU A 149 8.77 -2.11 4.11
C LEU A 149 9.96 -3.03 3.98
N THR A 150 9.69 -4.32 3.88
CA THR A 150 10.65 -5.38 3.56
C THR A 150 10.24 -6.09 2.28
N GLU A 151 11.07 -7.04 1.84
CA GLU A 151 10.77 -7.94 0.72
C GLU A 151 9.35 -8.52 0.82
N GLY A 152 8.62 -8.44 -0.30
CA GLY A 152 7.23 -8.90 -0.41
C GLY A 152 6.18 -7.92 0.10
N ASN A 153 6.57 -6.81 0.75
CA ASN A 153 5.62 -5.75 1.08
C ASN A 153 5.30 -4.89 -0.14
N SER A 154 4.03 -4.47 -0.22
CA SER A 154 3.57 -3.42 -1.10
C SER A 154 3.26 -2.13 -0.35
N LEU A 155 3.42 -1.01 -1.05
CA LEU A 155 3.01 0.33 -0.60
C LEU A 155 1.93 0.84 -1.54
N LEU A 156 0.85 1.37 -0.99
CA LEU A 156 -0.01 2.31 -1.69
C LEU A 156 0.26 3.72 -1.16
N VAL A 157 0.48 4.66 -2.08
CA VAL A 157 0.32 6.09 -1.84
C VAL A 157 -0.86 6.56 -2.67
N ALA A 158 -1.90 7.09 -2.03
CA ALA A 158 -3.17 7.40 -2.67
C ALA A 158 -3.34 8.88 -3.06
N VAL A 159 -2.54 9.77 -2.47
CA VAL A 159 -2.53 11.22 -2.70
C VAL A 159 -1.09 11.71 -2.78
N ASP A 160 -0.84 12.91 -3.30
CA ASP A 160 0.50 13.49 -3.26
C ASP A 160 0.96 13.73 -1.80
N MET A 161 2.03 13.05 -1.39
CA MET A 161 2.47 13.01 0.00
C MET A 161 3.95 13.41 0.13
N PRO A 162 4.27 14.52 0.82
CA PRO A 162 5.64 14.81 1.23
C PRO A 162 6.08 13.74 2.23
N THR A 163 7.13 13.02 1.89
CA THR A 163 7.68 11.95 2.72
C THR A 163 9.18 12.11 2.85
N SER A 164 9.72 11.64 3.97
CA SER A 164 11.12 11.26 4.09
C SER A 164 11.25 9.75 3.95
N SER A 165 12.27 9.28 3.27
CA SER A 165 12.55 7.85 3.18
C SER A 165 14.03 7.54 3.35
N THR A 166 14.31 6.40 3.99
CA THR A 166 15.64 5.86 4.18
C THR A 166 15.63 4.43 3.69
N ILE A 167 16.56 4.08 2.82
CA ILE A 167 16.68 2.73 2.27
C ILE A 167 17.94 2.10 2.84
N ILE A 168 17.78 0.93 3.45
CA ILE A 168 18.87 0.16 4.03
C ILE A 168 19.23 -0.94 3.03
N VAL A 169 20.48 -0.90 2.58
CA VAL A 169 21.02 -1.85 1.60
C VAL A 169 22.01 -2.76 2.32
N ASP A 170 21.87 -4.06 2.12
CA ASP A 170 22.88 -5.01 2.55
C ASP A 170 24.09 -4.91 1.61
N SER A 171 25.29 -4.93 2.19
CA SER A 171 26.59 -4.87 1.51
C SER A 171 26.70 -5.75 0.25
N ASN A 172 26.01 -6.89 0.21
CA ASN A 172 26.11 -7.88 -0.86
C ASN A 172 24.90 -7.91 -1.81
N LYS A 173 23.84 -7.12 -1.56
CA LYS A 173 22.59 -7.18 -2.33
C LYS A 173 22.01 -5.78 -2.53
N PRO A 174 21.78 -5.31 -3.76
CA PRO A 174 21.16 -4.01 -3.98
C PRO A 174 19.73 -3.97 -3.44
N PHE A 175 19.26 -2.80 -3.02
CA PHE A 175 17.83 -2.62 -2.82
C PHE A 175 17.14 -2.60 -4.19
N LEU A 176 16.05 -3.36 -4.32
CA LEU A 176 15.25 -3.47 -5.54
C LEU A 176 13.78 -3.23 -5.22
N ALA A 177 13.15 -2.35 -5.98
CA ALA A 177 11.70 -2.15 -5.94
C ALA A 177 11.15 -1.87 -7.34
N ILE A 178 9.86 -2.09 -7.52
CA ILE A 178 9.12 -1.74 -8.73
C ILE A 178 7.84 -1.02 -8.35
N PHE A 179 7.45 -0.03 -9.13
CA PHE A 179 6.23 0.72 -8.86
C PHE A 179 5.57 1.26 -10.12
N VAL A 180 4.27 1.49 -10.02
CA VAL A 180 3.45 2.14 -11.05
C VAL A 180 2.81 3.38 -10.45
N TYR A 181 2.94 4.51 -11.12
CA TYR A 181 2.14 5.68 -10.79
C TYR A 181 0.68 5.45 -11.16
N LEU A 182 -0.22 5.73 -10.23
CA LEU A 182 -1.65 5.53 -10.40
C LEU A 182 -2.28 6.75 -11.08
N ASP A 183 -3.09 6.48 -12.10
CA ASP A 183 -3.87 7.47 -12.81
C ASP A 183 -5.17 7.77 -12.06
N LYS A 184 -5.32 9.03 -11.68
CA LYS A 184 -6.48 9.50 -10.92
C LYS A 184 -7.79 9.38 -11.70
N SER A 185 -7.78 9.68 -13.01
CA SER A 185 -8.97 9.57 -13.86
C SER A 185 -9.47 8.13 -13.92
N THR A 186 -8.55 7.18 -14.16
CA THR A 186 -8.85 5.76 -14.22
C THR A 186 -9.43 5.24 -12.91
N LEU A 187 -8.84 5.62 -11.77
CA LEU A 187 -9.37 5.26 -10.44
C LEU A 187 -10.77 5.83 -10.20
N LEU A 188 -11.03 7.08 -10.59
CA LEU A 188 -12.35 7.70 -10.47
C LEU A 188 -13.39 6.98 -11.32
N ASP A 189 -13.08 6.71 -12.59
CA ASP A 189 -13.96 6.00 -13.53
C ASP A 189 -14.29 4.58 -13.04
N LEU A 190 -13.29 3.85 -12.56
CA LEU A 190 -13.47 2.53 -11.98
C LEU A 190 -14.32 2.58 -10.70
N THR A 191 -14.09 3.55 -9.82
CA THR A 191 -14.90 3.74 -8.60
C THR A 191 -16.38 3.97 -8.96
N LEU A 192 -16.66 4.76 -9.99
CA LEU A 192 -18.03 4.98 -10.48
C LEU A 192 -18.67 3.68 -11.01
N LYS A 193 -17.93 2.88 -11.78
CA LYS A 193 -18.39 1.59 -12.32
C LYS A 193 -18.57 0.51 -11.24
N MET A 194 -17.81 0.57 -10.14
CA MET A 194 -17.90 -0.41 -9.05
C MET A 194 -19.03 -0.11 -8.07
N ASN A 195 -19.39 1.15 -7.86
CA ASN A 195 -20.45 1.55 -6.93
C ASN A 195 -21.86 1.06 -7.33
N SER A 196 -22.05 0.56 -8.55
CA SER A 196 -23.27 -0.15 -8.98
C SER A 196 -23.38 -1.59 -8.47
N THR A 197 -22.32 -2.15 -7.89
CA THR A 197 -22.26 -3.54 -7.42
C THR A 197 -22.08 -3.56 -5.90
N LYS A 198 -23.01 -4.19 -5.16
CA LYS A 198 -22.94 -4.32 -3.68
C LYS A 198 -21.57 -4.87 -3.26
N GLN A 199 -20.73 -4.04 -2.65
CA GLN A 199 -19.39 -4.44 -2.23
C GLN A 199 -19.41 -5.28 -0.95
N ILE A 200 -18.55 -6.29 -0.94
CA ILE A 200 -18.16 -7.04 0.26
C ILE A 200 -17.32 -6.09 1.12
N GLN A 201 -17.85 -5.69 2.27
CA GLN A 201 -17.08 -4.97 3.28
C GLN A 201 -16.09 -5.96 3.90
N LEU A 202 -14.84 -5.94 3.43
CA LEU A 202 -13.76 -6.56 4.18
C LEU A 202 -13.62 -5.80 5.50
N PRO A 203 -13.54 -6.48 6.66
CA PRO A 203 -13.37 -5.82 7.93
C PRO A 203 -12.13 -4.94 7.87
N ALA A 204 -12.26 -3.69 8.31
CA ALA A 204 -11.14 -2.79 8.50
C ALA A 204 -10.28 -3.35 9.64
N MET A 205 -9.38 -4.29 9.32
CA MET A 205 -8.28 -4.59 10.23
C MET A 205 -7.45 -3.33 10.38
N GLU A 206 -7.01 -3.04 11.60
CA GLU A 206 -6.07 -1.96 11.92
C GLU A 206 -4.73 -2.26 11.22
N ARG A 207 -4.64 -1.92 9.94
CA ARG A 207 -3.42 -2.00 9.14
C ARG A 207 -2.57 -0.76 9.40
N GLU A 208 -1.26 -0.87 9.22
CA GLU A 208 -0.33 0.25 9.27
C GLU A 208 -0.65 1.24 8.14
N ASN A 209 -1.60 2.13 8.42
CA ASN A 209 -2.06 3.17 7.52
C ASN A 209 -1.63 4.52 8.06
N ILE A 210 -0.96 5.30 7.22
CA ILE A 210 -0.66 6.72 7.49
C ILE A 210 -1.53 7.56 6.56
N GLY A 211 -2.73 7.93 7.02
CA GLY A 211 -3.57 8.86 6.28
C GLY A 211 -3.82 8.41 4.84
N GLY A 212 -3.13 9.03 3.87
CA GLY A 212 -3.17 8.71 2.44
C GLY A 212 -2.19 7.64 1.95
N ALA A 213 -1.44 6.95 2.83
CA ALA A 213 -0.54 5.85 2.49
C ALA A 213 -0.80 4.61 3.35
N ALA A 214 -0.54 3.42 2.79
CA ALA A 214 -0.77 2.14 3.44
C ALA A 214 0.26 1.09 3.03
N VAL A 215 0.71 0.27 3.98
CA VAL A 215 1.60 -0.87 3.73
C VAL A 215 0.86 -2.17 4.02
N ASP A 216 1.13 -3.18 3.19
CA ASP A 216 0.61 -4.53 3.37
C ASP A 216 1.53 -5.54 2.66
N MET A 217 1.26 -6.84 2.82
CA MET A 217 1.83 -7.84 1.92
C MET A 217 1.25 -7.65 0.51
N VAL A 218 2.09 -7.86 -0.52
CA VAL A 218 1.65 -7.77 -1.90
C VAL A 218 0.51 -8.77 -2.16
N ASP A 219 -0.51 -8.29 -2.86
CA ASP A 219 -1.64 -9.10 -3.30
C ASP A 219 -1.28 -9.85 -4.61
N ALA A 220 -1.77 -11.08 -4.76
CA ALA A 220 -1.45 -11.94 -5.90
C ALA A 220 -1.85 -11.30 -7.25
N ASP A 221 -2.99 -10.62 -7.30
CA ASP A 221 -3.48 -9.97 -8.52
C ASP A 221 -2.62 -8.76 -8.89
N VAL A 222 -2.19 -7.99 -7.89
CA VAL A 222 -1.25 -6.87 -8.06
C VAL A 222 0.09 -7.38 -8.55
N LEU A 223 0.63 -8.42 -7.91
CA LEU A 223 1.89 -9.05 -8.30
C LEU A 223 1.84 -9.59 -9.74
N SER A 224 0.74 -10.24 -10.11
CA SER A 224 0.51 -10.76 -11.47
C SER A 224 0.52 -9.65 -12.52
N CYS A 225 -0.16 -8.54 -12.26
CA CYS A 225 -0.14 -7.37 -13.14
C CYS A 225 1.27 -6.79 -13.30
N MET A 226 1.99 -6.59 -12.18
CA MET A 226 3.35 -6.05 -12.18
C MET A 226 4.33 -6.96 -12.94
N LEU A 227 4.23 -8.28 -12.75
CA LEU A 227 5.03 -9.26 -13.47
C LEU A 227 4.71 -9.28 -14.97
N ARG A 228 3.42 -9.23 -15.35
CA ARG A 228 3.00 -9.14 -16.76
C ARG A 228 3.50 -7.88 -17.44
N LEU A 229 3.56 -6.75 -16.73
CA LEU A 229 4.14 -5.50 -17.24
C LEU A 229 5.67 -5.64 -17.41
N ALA A 230 6.38 -6.18 -16.42
CA ALA A 230 7.82 -6.38 -16.48
C ALA A 230 8.25 -7.31 -17.64
N ARG A 231 7.48 -8.38 -17.90
CA ARG A 231 7.70 -9.29 -19.04
C ARG A 231 7.60 -8.61 -20.41
N LEU A 232 7.00 -7.42 -20.52
CA LEU A 232 6.97 -6.66 -21.77
C LEU A 232 8.31 -6.05 -22.15
N TRP A 233 9.28 -5.97 -21.23
CA TRP A 233 10.63 -5.49 -21.55
C TRP A 233 11.32 -6.37 -22.60
N ASP A 234 11.01 -7.67 -22.62
CA ASP A 234 11.51 -8.62 -23.61
C ASP A 234 10.66 -8.65 -24.91
N LYS A 235 9.57 -7.87 -24.96
CA LYS A 235 8.57 -7.85 -26.05
C LYS A 235 8.15 -6.41 -26.40
N PRO A 236 9.09 -5.53 -26.77
CA PRO A 236 8.84 -4.11 -26.94
C PRO A 236 7.73 -3.79 -27.96
N GLU A 237 7.59 -4.62 -29.00
CA GLU A 237 6.54 -4.51 -30.01
C GLU A 237 5.12 -4.66 -29.44
N GLN A 238 4.98 -5.28 -28.26
CA GLN A 238 3.70 -5.51 -27.60
C GLN A 238 3.32 -4.41 -26.61
N ILE A 239 4.27 -3.53 -26.24
CA ILE A 239 4.07 -2.54 -25.17
C ILE A 239 2.89 -1.61 -25.52
N ALA A 240 2.85 -1.08 -26.74
CA ALA A 240 1.84 -0.10 -27.15
C ALA A 240 0.39 -0.62 -27.00
N VAL A 241 0.18 -1.93 -27.17
CA VAL A 241 -1.14 -2.56 -27.10
C VAL A 241 -1.41 -3.18 -25.73
N ARG A 242 -0.45 -3.92 -25.16
CA ARG A 242 -0.68 -4.71 -23.94
C ARG A 242 -0.53 -3.91 -22.67
N ALA A 243 0.41 -2.96 -22.60
CA ALA A 243 0.64 -2.21 -21.38
C ALA A 243 -0.59 -1.41 -20.91
N PRO A 244 -1.32 -0.68 -21.77
CA PRO A 244 -2.52 0.05 -21.34
C PRO A 244 -3.61 -0.86 -20.74
N ILE A 245 -3.79 -2.06 -21.31
CA ILE A 245 -4.77 -3.05 -20.83
C ILE A 245 -4.38 -3.55 -19.43
N ILE A 246 -3.12 -3.95 -19.26
CA ILE A 246 -2.61 -4.45 -17.98
C ILE A 246 -2.58 -3.33 -16.93
N LEU A 247 -2.24 -2.10 -17.30
CA LEU A 247 -2.30 -0.95 -16.39
C LEU A 247 -3.74 -0.69 -15.94
N HIS A 248 -4.73 -0.70 -16.84
CA HIS A 248 -6.13 -0.56 -16.45
C HIS A 248 -6.60 -1.69 -15.52
N GLU A 249 -6.19 -2.94 -15.79
CA GLU A 249 -6.38 -4.09 -14.90
C GLU A 249 -5.75 -3.85 -13.53
N LEU A 250 -4.50 -3.36 -13.47
CA LEU A 250 -3.79 -3.03 -12.23
C LEU A 250 -4.57 -2.00 -11.38
N HIS A 251 -5.09 -0.93 -11.99
CA HIS A 251 -5.90 0.06 -11.27
C HIS A 251 -7.15 -0.56 -10.66
N TYR A 252 -7.81 -1.47 -11.39
CA TYR A 252 -8.98 -2.18 -10.89
C TYR A 252 -8.63 -3.10 -9.72
N VAL A 253 -7.60 -3.94 -9.83
CA VAL A 253 -7.24 -4.89 -8.76
C VAL A 253 -6.75 -4.18 -7.51
N VAL A 254 -6.03 -3.06 -7.64
CA VAL A 254 -5.64 -2.24 -6.49
C VAL A 254 -6.87 -1.63 -5.79
N LEU A 255 -7.87 -1.19 -6.57
CA LEU A 255 -9.11 -0.61 -6.06
C LEU A 255 -10.08 -1.65 -5.47
N ALA A 256 -10.10 -2.87 -6.00
CA ALA A 256 -10.94 -3.97 -5.54
C ALA A 256 -10.29 -4.79 -4.41
N GLY A 257 -8.97 -4.78 -4.33
CA GLY A 257 -8.19 -5.59 -3.42
C GLY A 257 -7.92 -4.92 -2.07
N ARG A 258 -6.76 -5.27 -1.49
CA ARG A 258 -6.37 -4.93 -0.11
C ARG A 258 -6.47 -3.44 0.21
N TYR A 259 -6.15 -2.57 -0.74
CA TYR A 259 -6.16 -1.12 -0.55
C TYR A 259 -7.47 -0.42 -0.93
N GLY A 260 -8.46 -1.17 -1.41
CA GLY A 260 -9.70 -0.61 -1.95
C GLY A 260 -10.42 0.32 -0.99
N HIS A 261 -10.48 -0.04 0.30
CA HIS A 261 -11.12 0.77 1.33
C HIS A 261 -10.51 2.19 1.46
N LEU A 262 -9.18 2.32 1.34
CA LEU A 262 -8.50 3.61 1.41
C LEU A 262 -8.82 4.44 0.17
N LEU A 263 -8.67 3.86 -1.02
CA LEU A 263 -8.95 4.54 -2.29
C LEU A 263 -10.43 4.95 -2.39
N GLN A 264 -11.36 4.06 -2.06
CA GLN A 264 -12.79 4.36 -2.07
C GLN A 264 -13.14 5.48 -1.09
N LYS A 265 -12.54 5.51 0.11
CA LYS A 265 -12.76 6.60 1.08
C LYS A 265 -12.27 7.95 0.56
N LEU A 266 -11.22 7.97 -0.28
CA LEU A 266 -10.65 9.20 -0.84
C LEU A 266 -11.38 9.68 -2.09
N TYR A 267 -11.77 8.74 -2.95
CA TYR A 267 -12.37 9.00 -4.26
C TYR A 267 -13.91 8.97 -4.25
N ARG A 268 -14.54 8.70 -3.11
CA ARG A 268 -15.99 8.87 -2.94
C ARG A 268 -16.36 10.35 -3.09
N ARG A 269 -17.27 10.63 -4.03
CA ARG A 269 -17.80 11.97 -4.32
C ARG A 269 -18.35 12.63 -3.04
N ASP A 270 -18.13 13.94 -2.95
CA ASP A 270 -18.62 14.84 -1.90
C ASP A 270 -18.22 14.43 -0.47
N SER A 271 -17.16 13.64 -0.33
CA SER A 271 -16.58 13.32 0.97
C SER A 271 -15.61 14.41 1.41
N GLN A 272 -15.46 14.62 2.72
CA GLN A 272 -14.46 15.54 3.28
C GLN A 272 -13.04 15.21 2.81
N ASN A 273 -12.76 13.93 2.55
CA ASN A 273 -11.49 13.48 1.99
C ASN A 273 -11.30 13.92 0.54
N SER A 274 -12.35 13.87 -0.29
CA SER A 274 -12.29 14.38 -1.66
C SER A 274 -12.03 15.91 -1.70
N SER A 275 -12.60 16.67 -0.75
CA SER A 275 -12.28 18.10 -0.56
C SER A 275 -10.82 18.32 -0.18
N VAL A 276 -10.22 17.46 0.65
CA VAL A 276 -8.78 17.54 0.97
C VAL A 276 -7.91 17.21 -0.25
N VAL A 277 -8.28 16.19 -1.04
CA VAL A 277 -7.58 15.88 -2.31
C VAL A 277 -7.63 17.07 -3.27
N GLN A 278 -8.76 17.75 -3.34
CA GLN A 278 -8.89 18.99 -4.11
C GLN A 278 -8.01 20.11 -3.53
N ALA A 279 -7.97 20.27 -2.20
CA ALA A 279 -7.10 21.24 -1.55
C ALA A 279 -5.61 20.97 -1.84
N ILE A 280 -5.18 19.70 -1.85
CA ILE A 280 -3.83 19.31 -2.26
C ILE A 280 -3.54 19.75 -3.70
N ALA A 281 -4.47 19.51 -4.62
CA ALA A 281 -4.31 19.94 -6.02
C ALA A 281 -4.16 21.47 -6.14
N LEU A 282 -5.00 22.24 -5.44
CA LEU A 282 -4.91 23.70 -5.39
C LEU A 282 -3.59 24.18 -4.77
N LEU A 283 -3.11 23.51 -3.72
CA LEU A 283 -1.84 23.82 -3.07
C LEU A 283 -0.61 23.48 -3.91
N LYS A 284 -0.75 22.66 -4.95
CA LYS A 284 0.31 22.39 -5.93
C LYS A 284 0.32 23.40 -7.07
N GLN A 285 -0.78 24.12 -7.28
CA GLN A 285 -0.86 25.18 -8.27
C GLN A 285 -0.12 26.43 -7.78
N ASP A 286 0.58 27.09 -8.70
CA ASP A 286 1.35 28.32 -8.51
C ASP A 286 1.96 28.46 -7.12
N LEU A 287 3.13 27.85 -6.90
CA LEU A 287 3.80 27.86 -5.58
C LEU A 287 4.16 29.26 -5.08
N ALA A 288 4.33 30.24 -5.97
CA ALA A 288 4.73 31.59 -5.63
C ALA A 288 3.62 32.34 -4.89
N SER A 289 2.36 32.11 -5.27
CA SER A 289 1.20 32.79 -4.69
C SER A 289 1.08 32.62 -3.16
N PRO A 290 0.70 33.69 -2.43
CA PRO A 290 0.50 33.63 -0.98
C PRO A 290 -0.70 32.74 -0.64
N LEU A 291 -0.52 31.86 0.35
CA LEU A 291 -1.57 30.96 0.80
C LEU A 291 -2.44 31.59 1.89
N ARG A 292 -3.69 31.90 1.56
CA ARG A 292 -4.72 32.27 2.54
C ARG A 292 -5.59 31.05 2.86
N VAL A 293 -5.45 30.50 4.06
CA VAL A 293 -6.15 29.27 4.47
C VAL A 293 -7.68 29.44 4.42
N ASN A 294 -8.21 30.62 4.75
CA ASN A 294 -9.65 30.92 4.64
C ASN A 294 -10.18 30.84 3.21
N ASP A 295 -9.35 31.20 2.22
CA ASP A 295 -9.75 31.15 0.80
C ASP A 295 -9.67 29.70 0.30
N LEU A 296 -8.63 28.96 0.70
CA LEU A 296 -8.52 27.53 0.40
C LEU A 296 -9.71 26.74 0.98
N ALA A 297 -10.07 27.00 2.24
CA ALA A 297 -11.20 26.34 2.90
C ALA A 297 -12.52 26.63 2.20
N ARG A 298 -12.75 27.88 1.78
CA ARG A 298 -13.92 28.28 0.98
C ARG A 298 -13.97 27.57 -0.38
N GLN A 299 -12.84 27.49 -1.10
CA GLN A 299 -12.79 26.84 -2.42
C GLN A 299 -13.13 25.34 -2.38
N VAL A 300 -12.86 24.67 -1.26
CA VAL A 300 -13.16 23.23 -1.08
C VAL A 300 -14.40 22.97 -0.22
N ASN A 301 -15.21 24.00 0.03
CA ASN A 301 -16.46 23.93 0.81
C ASN A 301 -16.28 23.37 2.23
N MET A 302 -15.22 23.78 2.92
CA MET A 302 -14.93 23.38 4.30
C MET A 302 -14.81 24.59 5.23
N SER A 303 -15.15 24.41 6.51
CA SER A 303 -14.66 25.33 7.53
C SER A 303 -13.15 25.16 7.72
N VAL A 304 -12.47 26.21 8.17
CA VAL A 304 -11.01 26.21 8.40
C VAL A 304 -10.61 25.09 9.36
N SER A 305 -11.33 24.94 10.48
CA SER A 305 -11.08 23.89 11.46
C SER A 305 -11.26 22.48 10.88
N SER A 306 -12.29 22.30 10.04
CA SER A 306 -12.52 21.03 9.33
C SER A 306 -11.38 20.74 8.35
N LEU A 307 -10.99 21.72 7.53
CA LEU A 307 -9.85 21.59 6.61
C LEU A 307 -8.58 21.20 7.36
N HIS A 308 -8.23 21.92 8.43
CA HIS A 308 -7.03 21.60 9.23
C HIS A 308 -7.05 20.16 9.76
N ARG A 309 -8.18 19.73 10.32
CA ARG A 309 -8.33 18.39 10.90
C ARG A 309 -8.16 17.31 9.83
N HIS A 310 -8.93 17.37 8.75
CA HIS A 310 -8.92 16.33 7.72
C HIS A 310 -7.63 16.34 6.89
N PHE A 311 -7.08 17.53 6.61
CA PHE A 311 -5.80 17.65 5.92
C PHE A 311 -4.67 17.03 6.75
N LYS A 312 -4.61 17.32 8.06
CA LYS A 312 -3.60 16.74 8.96
C LYS A 312 -3.78 15.24 9.15
N GLN A 313 -5.02 14.75 9.21
CA GLN A 313 -5.30 13.30 9.24
C GLN A 313 -4.83 12.59 7.98
N LEU A 314 -4.98 13.23 6.82
CA LEU A 314 -4.64 12.63 5.53
C LEU A 314 -3.15 12.72 5.21
N THR A 315 -2.53 13.88 5.46
CA THR A 315 -1.16 14.16 5.02
C THR A 315 -0.14 14.17 6.15
N GLY A 316 -0.57 14.19 7.42
CA GLY A 316 0.32 14.41 8.55
C GLY A 316 0.78 15.87 8.72
N TYR A 317 0.36 16.79 7.84
CA TYR A 317 0.73 18.21 7.85
C TYR A 317 -0.51 19.11 7.94
N SER A 318 -0.36 20.32 8.48
CA SER A 318 -1.34 21.39 8.20
C SER A 318 -1.18 21.90 6.76
N PRO A 319 -2.20 22.57 6.15
CA PRO A 319 -2.09 23.12 4.80
C PRO A 319 -0.87 24.04 4.60
N LEU A 320 -0.57 24.89 5.58
CA LEU A 320 0.60 25.78 5.55
C LEU A 320 1.93 25.01 5.59
N GLN A 321 2.02 23.99 6.45
CA GLN A 321 3.22 23.15 6.53
C GLN A 321 3.43 22.36 5.24
N TYR A 322 2.36 21.79 4.68
CA TYR A 322 2.38 21.08 3.41
C TYR A 322 2.87 21.97 2.26
N ARG A 323 2.32 23.19 2.15
CA ARG A 323 2.78 24.18 1.16
C ARG A 323 4.25 24.52 1.32
N LYS A 324 4.76 24.64 2.54
CA LYS A 324 6.21 24.82 2.79
C LYS A 324 7.03 23.63 2.29
N GLN A 325 6.57 22.40 2.54
CA GLN A 325 7.24 21.20 2.01
C GLN A 325 7.31 21.25 0.48
N LEU A 326 6.18 21.55 -0.19
CA LEU A 326 6.15 21.68 -1.65
C LEU A 326 7.14 22.73 -2.18
N ARG A 327 7.19 23.91 -1.56
CA ARG A 327 8.11 24.99 -1.96
C ARG A 327 9.57 24.57 -1.82
N LEU A 328 9.94 23.94 -0.71
CA LEU A 328 11.31 23.48 -0.48
C LEU A 328 11.72 22.35 -1.43
N LEU A 329 10.82 21.39 -1.67
CA LEU A 329 11.03 20.30 -2.63
C LEU A 329 11.18 20.83 -4.06
N GLU A 330 10.32 21.76 -4.47
CA GLU A 330 10.41 22.35 -5.82
C GLU A 330 11.67 23.21 -5.98
N ALA A 331 12.05 24.01 -4.98
CA ALA A 331 13.30 24.76 -5.03
C ALA A 331 14.50 23.84 -5.17
N ARG A 332 14.52 22.71 -4.44
CA ARG A 332 15.57 21.68 -4.57
C ARG A 332 15.60 21.08 -5.97
N ARG A 333 14.43 20.80 -6.57
CA ARG A 333 14.32 20.31 -7.96
C ARG A 333 14.87 21.34 -8.95
N LEU A 334 14.49 22.62 -8.84
CA LEU A 334 14.97 23.71 -9.69
C LEU A 334 16.51 23.82 -9.62
N MET A 335 17.06 23.83 -8.40
CA MET A 335 18.52 23.92 -8.22
C MET A 335 19.26 22.69 -8.75
N PHE A 336 18.68 21.49 -8.63
CA PHE A 336 19.32 20.25 -9.07
C PHE A 336 19.21 20.04 -10.59
N SER A 337 18.00 20.18 -11.14
CA SER A 337 17.68 19.82 -12.53
C SER A 337 17.85 20.98 -13.51
N GLU A 338 17.64 22.22 -13.07
CA GLU A 338 17.68 23.42 -13.92
C GLU A 338 18.88 24.32 -13.61
N ASN A 339 19.75 23.89 -12.68
CA ASN A 339 20.95 24.61 -12.25
C ASN A 339 20.66 26.04 -11.73
N GLU A 340 19.45 26.25 -11.18
CA GLU A 340 19.04 27.51 -10.59
C GLU A 340 19.85 27.85 -9.34
N GLN A 341 20.11 29.14 -9.12
CA GLN A 341 20.76 29.60 -7.90
C GLN A 341 19.77 29.59 -6.72
N ALA A 342 20.26 29.30 -5.51
CA ALA A 342 19.41 29.21 -4.32
C ALA A 342 18.54 30.45 -4.05
N ALA A 343 19.08 31.65 -4.30
CA ALA A 343 18.31 32.89 -4.15
C ALA A 343 17.18 33.01 -5.20
N SER A 344 17.47 32.67 -6.47
CA SER A 344 16.50 32.65 -7.57
C SER A 344 15.40 31.61 -7.29
N ALA A 345 15.79 30.38 -6.98
CA ALA A 345 14.87 29.29 -6.65
C ALA A 345 13.94 29.64 -5.46
N ALA A 346 14.48 30.31 -4.42
CA ALA A 346 13.68 30.78 -3.29
C ALA A 346 12.59 31.77 -3.72
N MET A 347 12.92 32.73 -4.59
CA MET A 347 11.97 33.71 -5.12
C MET A 347 10.92 33.05 -6.02
N ILE A 348 11.33 32.13 -6.91
CA ILE A 348 10.44 31.40 -7.82
C ILE A 348 9.36 30.63 -7.05
N VAL A 349 9.73 29.98 -5.93
CA VAL A 349 8.76 29.23 -5.12
C VAL A 349 8.02 30.11 -4.09
N GLY A 350 8.25 31.43 -4.08
CA GLY A 350 7.48 32.39 -3.27
C GLY A 350 7.98 32.63 -1.86
N TYR A 351 9.29 32.51 -1.59
CA TYR A 351 9.89 33.06 -0.38
C TYR A 351 10.21 34.54 -0.56
N GLU A 352 9.84 35.36 0.43
CA GLU A 352 10.17 36.79 0.47
C GLU A 352 11.60 37.05 0.97
N SER A 353 12.22 36.07 1.63
CA SER A 353 13.55 36.19 2.23
C SER A 353 14.39 34.94 1.99
N VAL A 354 15.52 35.12 1.31
CA VAL A 354 16.53 34.07 1.09
C VAL A 354 17.09 33.54 2.41
N THR A 355 17.24 34.41 3.42
CA THR A 355 17.69 34.00 4.76
C THR A 355 16.69 33.05 5.43
N GLN A 356 15.39 33.35 5.31
CA GLN A 356 14.36 32.43 5.80
C GLN A 356 14.38 31.11 5.04
N PHE A 357 14.47 31.16 3.72
CA PHE A 357 14.56 29.98 2.86
C PHE A 357 15.73 29.09 3.28
N ASN A 358 16.94 29.62 3.38
CA ASN A 358 18.14 28.85 3.75
C ASN A 358 17.99 28.16 5.11
N ARG A 359 17.37 28.82 6.09
CA ARG A 359 17.13 28.25 7.42
C ARG A 359 16.10 27.11 7.37
N GLU A 360 14.99 27.30 6.65
CA GLU A 360 13.97 26.26 6.49
C GLU A 360 14.48 25.08 5.64
N TYR A 361 15.25 25.35 4.60
CA TYR A 361 15.91 24.35 3.75
C TYR A 361 16.86 23.47 4.56
N LYS A 362 17.81 24.07 5.29
CA LYS A 362 18.75 23.32 6.13
C LYS A 362 18.03 22.49 7.20
N ARG A 363 16.93 23.01 7.76
CA ARG A 363 16.11 22.26 8.72
C ARG A 363 15.48 21.01 8.10
N MET A 364 15.02 21.10 6.85
CA MET A 364 14.38 19.99 6.15
C MET A 364 15.39 18.97 5.63
N PHE A 365 16.40 19.41 4.89
CA PHE A 365 17.33 18.51 4.18
C PHE A 365 18.64 18.24 4.95
N GLY A 366 18.81 18.81 6.14
CA GLY A 366 19.99 18.66 6.99
C GLY A 366 21.18 19.55 6.58
N GLU A 367 21.27 19.94 5.31
CA GLU A 367 22.38 20.72 4.75
C GLU A 367 21.89 22.01 4.07
N PRO A 368 22.71 23.08 4.00
CA PRO A 368 22.41 24.26 3.18
C PRO A 368 22.30 23.93 1.69
N PRO A 369 21.52 24.70 0.89
CA PRO A 369 21.22 24.41 -0.51
C PRO A 369 22.43 24.00 -1.35
N HIS A 370 23.45 24.85 -1.42
CA HIS A 370 24.63 24.61 -2.26
C HIS A 370 25.38 23.30 -1.91
N ARG A 371 25.45 22.93 -0.62
CA ARG A 371 26.13 21.70 -0.20
C ARG A 371 25.29 20.46 -0.50
N ASP A 372 23.98 20.57 -0.34
CA ASP A 372 23.05 19.49 -0.65
C ASP A 372 23.02 19.19 -2.16
N ILE A 373 22.96 20.21 -3.02
CA ILE A 373 22.97 20.00 -4.50
C ILE A 373 24.28 19.34 -4.96
N ARG A 374 25.43 19.80 -4.45
CA ARG A 374 26.72 19.13 -4.75
C ARG A 374 26.73 17.67 -4.31
N ARG A 375 26.13 17.35 -3.17
CA ARG A 375 26.01 15.96 -2.68
C ARG A 375 25.12 15.13 -3.60
N LEU A 376 23.99 15.68 -4.06
CA LEU A 376 23.09 15.00 -4.99
C LEU A 376 23.73 14.73 -6.35
N GLN A 377 24.57 15.64 -6.85
CA GLN A 377 25.28 15.47 -8.13
C GLN A 377 26.44 14.46 -8.06
N ALA A 378 26.89 14.11 -6.86
CA ALA A 378 27.96 13.14 -6.64
C ALA A 378 27.47 11.70 -6.44
N ILE A 379 26.14 11.49 -6.44
CA ILE A 379 25.46 10.19 -6.38
C ILE A 379 25.05 9.80 -7.79
#